data_AF-A0A2E9LER1-F1
#
_entry.id   AF-A0A2E9LER1-F1
#
_cell.length_a   1.000
_cell.length_b   1.000
_cell.length_c   1.000
_cell.angle_alpha   90.00
_cell.angle_beta   90.00
_cell.angle_gamma   90.00
#
_symmetry.space_group_name_H-M   'P 1'
#
loop_
_entity.id
_entity.type
_entity.pdbx_description
1 polymer ?
#
loop_
_entity_poly.entity_id
_entity_poly.type
_entity_poly.pdbx_seq_one_letter_code
_entity_poly.pdbx_strand_id
1 'polypeptide(L)'
;MEAHHAAATAFATGLMTQPNSITQELLKELREFFNDDQLIELTLDVMKWNYQKVSVALGTDREIRDGELSELHFDENGKWSFS
;
A
#
# COMPACT_ATOMS: atom_id res chain seq x y z
N MET A 1 -6.85 -17.54 6.02
CA MET A 1 -6.51 -16.11 6.20
C MET A 1 -7.60 -15.53 7.10
N GLU A 2 -7.23 -14.83 8.17
CA GLU A 2 -8.20 -14.25 9.10
C GLU A 2 -9.07 -13.19 8.40
N ALA A 3 -10.33 -13.04 8.80
CA ALA A 3 -11.30 -12.15 8.14
C ALA A 3 -10.83 -10.68 8.10
N HIS A 4 -10.26 -10.17 9.20
CA HIS A 4 -9.71 -8.81 9.27
C HIS A 4 -8.55 -8.58 8.28
N HIS A 5 -7.70 -9.60 8.05
CA HIS A 5 -6.62 -9.52 7.07
C HIS A 5 -7.16 -9.44 5.64
N ALA A 6 -8.22 -10.20 5.33
CA ALA A 6 -8.84 -10.17 4.02
C ALA A 6 -9.47 -8.79 3.72
N ALA A 7 -10.21 -8.23 4.68
CA ALA A 7 -10.83 -6.90 4.56
C ALA A 7 -9.77 -5.79 4.37
N ALA A 8 -8.70 -5.79 5.18
CA ALA A 8 -7.60 -4.84 5.06
C ALA A 8 -6.87 -4.97 3.71
N THR A 9 -6.66 -6.19 3.22
CA THR A 9 -6.01 -6.44 1.92
C THR A 9 -6.88 -5.97 0.76
N ALA A 10 -8.20 -6.22 0.82
CA ALA A 10 -9.15 -5.74 -0.19
C ALA A 10 -9.17 -4.21 -0.24
N PHE A 11 -9.19 -3.56 0.93
CA PHE A 11 -9.10 -2.10 1.04
C PHE A 11 -7.82 -1.54 0.46
N ALA A 12 -6.65 -2.07 0.86
CA ALA A 12 -5.35 -1.64 0.35
C ALA A 12 -5.27 -1.80 -1.17
N THR A 13 -5.73 -2.94 -1.69
CA THR A 13 -5.78 -3.21 -3.14
C THR A 13 -6.63 -2.18 -3.89
N GLY A 14 -7.85 -1.93 -3.39
CA GLY A 14 -8.76 -0.94 -3.99
C GLY A 14 -8.17 0.47 -3.95
N LEU A 15 -7.65 0.89 -2.80
CA LEU A 15 -7.05 2.21 -2.62
C LEU A 15 -5.79 2.42 -3.50
N MET A 16 -5.00 1.37 -3.74
CA MET A 16 -3.85 1.45 -4.63
C MET A 16 -4.23 1.47 -6.11
N THR A 17 -5.24 0.70 -6.53
CA THR A 17 -5.49 0.45 -7.97
C THR A 17 -6.67 1.24 -8.53
N GLN A 18 -7.76 1.34 -7.77
CA GLN A 18 -9.00 1.95 -8.21
C GLN A 18 -9.77 2.54 -7.01
N PRO A 19 -9.34 3.68 -6.43
CA PRO A 19 -9.94 4.23 -5.21
C PRO A 19 -11.47 4.43 -5.30
N ASN A 20 -11.96 4.71 -6.50
CA ASN A 20 -13.38 4.91 -6.77
C ASN A 20 -14.22 3.63 -6.71
N SER A 21 -13.62 2.44 -6.58
CA SER A 21 -14.33 1.16 -6.46
C SER A 21 -14.54 0.70 -5.01
N ILE A 22 -14.02 1.44 -4.01
CA ILE A 22 -14.22 1.13 -2.60
C ILE A 22 -15.69 1.31 -2.23
N THR A 23 -16.35 0.23 -1.82
CA THR A 23 -17.78 0.23 -1.53
C THR A 23 -18.08 0.55 -0.06
N GLN A 24 -19.32 0.94 0.22
CA GLN A 24 -19.78 1.18 1.60
C GLN A 24 -19.84 -0.11 2.40
N GLU A 25 -20.09 -1.24 1.75
CA GLU A 25 -20.10 -2.57 2.35
C GLU A 25 -18.72 -2.94 2.89
N LEU A 26 -17.65 -2.69 2.13
CA LEU A 26 -16.28 -2.93 2.58
C LEU A 26 -15.92 -2.00 3.75
N LEU A 27 -16.33 -0.73 3.72
CA LEU A 27 -16.12 0.19 4.84
C LEU A 27 -16.82 -0.28 6.12
N LYS A 28 -18.04 -0.82 5.98
CA LYS A 28 -18.77 -1.38 7.11
C LYS A 28 -18.05 -2.59 7.71
N GLU A 29 -17.59 -3.51 6.86
CA GLU A 29 -16.82 -4.70 7.28
C GLU A 29 -15.52 -4.31 8.00
N LEU A 30 -14.78 -3.34 7.47
CA LEU A 30 -13.56 -2.82 8.11
C LEU A 30 -13.83 -2.28 9.53
N ARG A 31 -14.94 -1.58 9.73
CA ARG A 31 -15.34 -1.04 11.04
C ARG A 31 -15.75 -2.11 12.05
N GLU A 32 -15.96 -3.36 11.63
CA GLU A 32 -16.15 -4.48 12.55
C GLU A 32 -14.82 -4.92 13.20
N PHE A 33 -13.69 -4.60 12.58
CA PHE A 33 -12.35 -5.05 13.00
C PHE A 33 -11.42 -3.92 13.45
N PHE A 34 -11.62 -2.70 12.94
CA PHE A 34 -10.72 -1.57 13.15
C PHE A 34 -11.49 -0.35 13.65
N ASN A 35 -10.87 0.39 14.58
CA ASN A 35 -11.37 1.70 14.98
C ASN A 35 -10.98 2.79 13.95
N ASP A 36 -11.54 3.99 14.10
CA ASP A 36 -11.31 5.09 13.15
C ASP A 36 -9.81 5.48 13.06
N ASP A 37 -9.06 5.48 14.18
CA ASP A 37 -7.63 5.81 14.18
C ASP A 37 -6.82 4.78 13.37
N GLN A 38 -7.12 3.49 13.53
CA GLN A 38 -6.50 2.39 12.79
C GLN A 38 -6.85 2.44 11.29
N LEU A 39 -8.07 2.86 10.94
CA LEU A 39 -8.47 3.03 9.55
C LEU A 39 -7.77 4.22 8.90
N ILE A 40 -7.56 5.31 9.65
CA ILE A 40 -6.74 6.45 9.22
C ILE A 40 -5.31 5.99 9.00
N GLU A 41 -4.71 5.26 9.95
CA GLU A 41 -3.35 4.74 9.86
C GLU A 41 -3.18 3.80 8.64
N LEU A 42 -4.07 2.82 8.47
CA LEU A 42 -4.08 1.93 7.31
C LEU A 42 -4.17 2.70 5.99
N THR A 43 -5.00 3.73 5.94
CA THR A 43 -5.14 4.58 4.74
C THR A 43 -3.84 5.34 4.46
N LEU A 44 -3.23 5.95 5.48
CA LEU A 44 -1.99 6.70 5.34
C LEU A 44 -0.81 5.80 4.94
N ASP A 45 -0.73 4.60 5.51
CA ASP A 45 0.30 3.61 5.15
C ASP A 45 0.19 3.22 3.68
N VAL A 46 -1.00 2.87 3.20
CA VAL A 46 -1.21 2.54 1.78
C VAL A 46 -0.88 3.74 0.88
N MET A 47 -1.30 4.95 1.27
CA MET A 47 -1.05 6.17 0.49
C MET A 47 0.44 6.56 0.46
N LYS A 48 1.20 6.30 1.53
CA LYS A 48 2.65 6.50 1.56
C LYS A 48 3.35 5.70 0.46
N TRP A 49 2.90 4.47 0.22
CA TRP A 49 3.46 3.60 -0.82
C TRP A 49 3.04 3.98 -2.24
N ASN A 50 1.95 4.73 -2.42
CA ASN A 50 1.57 5.25 -3.74
C ASN A 50 2.64 6.18 -4.35
N TYR A 51 3.61 6.66 -3.58
CA TYR A 51 4.78 7.37 -4.11
C TYR A 51 5.56 6.56 -5.17
N GLN A 52 5.55 5.23 -5.11
CA GLN A 52 6.17 4.36 -6.13
C GLN A 52 5.64 4.65 -7.54
N LYS A 53 4.38 5.12 -7.67
CA LYS A 53 3.80 5.51 -8.96
C LYS A 53 4.55 6.65 -9.62
N VAL A 54 5.15 7.56 -8.84
CA VAL A 54 5.99 8.63 -9.36
C VAL A 54 7.26 8.05 -9.97
N SER A 55 7.93 7.14 -9.25
CA SER A 55 9.12 6.46 -9.75
C SER A 55 8.85 5.70 -11.04
N VAL A 56 7.73 4.96 -11.10
CA VAL A 56 7.27 4.23 -12.29
C VAL A 56 6.95 5.19 -13.45
N ALA A 57 6.19 6.25 -13.22
CA ALA A 57 5.82 7.21 -14.26
C ALA A 57 7.02 7.97 -14.85
N LEU A 58 8.03 8.24 -14.03
CA LEU A 58 9.28 8.88 -14.45
C LEU A 58 10.29 7.88 -15.06
N GLY A 59 9.99 6.58 -15.08
CA GLY A 59 10.95 5.54 -15.50
C GLY A 59 12.21 5.50 -14.65
N THR A 60 12.16 6.05 -13.43
CA THR A 60 13.27 6.09 -12.47
C THR A 60 13.22 4.94 -11.47
N ASP A 61 12.12 4.20 -11.46
CA ASP A 61 12.05 2.92 -10.79
C ASP A 61 13.10 1.98 -11.42
N ARG A 62 13.87 1.28 -10.57
CA ARG A 62 14.83 0.32 -11.09
C ARG A 62 14.05 -0.89 -11.55
N GLU A 63 13.98 -1.10 -12.86
CA GLU A 63 13.39 -2.31 -13.43
C GLU A 63 14.04 -3.54 -12.78
N ILE A 64 13.22 -4.43 -12.19
CA ILE A 64 13.70 -5.72 -11.69
C ILE A 64 14.16 -6.52 -12.91
N ARG A 65 15.47 -6.71 -13.03
CA ARG A 65 16.09 -7.48 -14.10
C ARG A 65 16.26 -8.93 -13.69
N ASP A 66 15.90 -9.82 -14.60
CA ASP A 66 16.03 -11.26 -14.35
C ASP A 66 17.50 -11.63 -14.10
N GLY A 67 17.76 -12.35 -13.01
CA GLY A 67 19.11 -12.72 -12.56
C GLY A 67 19.89 -11.64 -11.79
N GLU A 68 19.34 -10.45 -11.57
CA GLU A 68 19.97 -9.41 -10.74
C GLU A 68 19.28 -9.30 -9.37
N LEU A 69 20.08 -9.25 -8.30
CA LEU A 69 19.58 -8.88 -6.97
C LEU A 69 19.57 -7.35 -6.87
N SER A 70 18.45 -6.77 -6.46
CA SER A 70 18.35 -5.35 -6.12
C SER A 70 18.11 -5.22 -4.62
N GLU A 71 18.98 -4.47 -3.93
CA GLU A 71 18.83 -4.24 -2.49
C GLU A 71 17.91 -3.05 -2.25
N LEU A 72 16.87 -3.27 -1.43
CA LEU A 72 15.94 -2.24 -0.98
C LEU A 72 16.36 -1.81 0.43
N HIS A 73 16.78 -0.55 0.56
CA HIS A 73 17.18 0.02 1.84
C HIS A 73 16.10 0.95 2.38
N PHE A 74 15.90 0.92 3.69
CA PHE A 74 15.08 1.86 4.44
C PHE A 74 15.96 2.60 5.44
N ASP A 75 15.93 3.93 5.40
CA ASP A 75 16.57 4.73 6.44
C ASP A 75 15.68 4.90 7.69
N GLU A 76 16.24 5.51 8.72
CA GLU A 76 15.57 5.78 9.99
C GLU A 76 14.33 6.70 9.88
N ASN A 77 14.19 7.43 8.78
CA ASN A 77 13.04 8.31 8.48
C ASN A 77 12.02 7.62 7.56
N GLY A 78 12.26 6.36 7.18
CA GLY A 78 11.43 5.61 6.25
C GLY A 78 11.56 6.06 4.80
N LYS A 79 12.62 6.80 4.44
CA LYS A 79 12.99 7.06 3.05
C LYS A 79 13.64 5.80 2.50
N TRP A 80 13.25 5.44 1.27
CA TRP A 80 13.74 4.23 0.61
C TRP A 80 14.67 4.56 -0.56
N SER A 81 15.56 3.62 -0.88
CA SER A 81 16.46 3.68 -2.04
C SER A 81 16.82 2.28 -2.56
N PHE A 82 17.16 2.18 -3.85
CA PHE A 82 17.75 0.99 -4.45
C PHE A 82 19.27 1.16 -4.56
N SER A 83 20.05 0.10 -4.26
CA SER A 83 21.49 0.00 -4.59
C SER A 83 21.71 -1.00 -5.71
#